data_AF-A0AAP4F8V1-F1
#
_entry.id   AF-A0AAP4F8V1-F1
#
_cell.length_a   1.000
_cell.length_b   1.000
_cell.length_c   1.000
_cell.angle_alpha   90.00
_cell.angle_beta   90.00
_cell.angle_gamma   90.00
#
_symmetry.space_group_name_H-M   'P 1'
#
loop_
_entity.id
_entity.type
_entity.pdbx_description
1 polymer ?
#
loop_
_entity_poly.entity_id
_entity_poly.type
_entity_poly.pdbx_seq_one_letter_code
_entity_poly.pdbx_strand_id
1 'polypeptide(L)'
;MLVWLKDLQSNWLSWLAVALTMVVSSAACALAVSMLVATSDADEDPTGPLGGTVLGMAVCTVVLITLSQMRLIIEEREPVYRSWRMIGMPGWMINSFIVGQVIAVSAIAALIGTFPARLFVEPMAAAFRSDGIPMPELAITPLVIRIAVSICVASAVCGALVPLRRVFRPRVEPRRVWVMLRCLAAAGLVGGAVYGCLQIEEPADSIAASMGLVILVAFMTPWLMPAVDQWTRLCGIAGANVRVRRRFSVPHIVPWVLFGGLIVAVGSGIRMFKSSMGDLDTLSSGQVFAAFLGPVVAPSIVGAVLTSLIMRSRIASDVRGLRLAGASPAAWVRVQVGEAFCLTVTAAVLVIALSVAVVAVLNELLYPDSYSGMSALREGLAGVWWEPFGAIFGAMFLALCAVKLILAGFLRSTTRIRTS
;
A
#
# COMPACT_ATOMS: atom_id res chain seq x y z
N MET A 1 17.57 -27.53 9.36
CA MET A 1 16.50 -27.72 8.36
C MET A 1 15.11 -27.92 8.97
N LEU A 2 14.91 -28.80 9.96
CA LEU A 2 13.60 -29.05 10.59
C LEU A 2 12.89 -27.81 11.17
N VAL A 3 13.62 -26.91 11.84
CA VAL A 3 13.04 -25.66 12.38
C VAL A 3 12.58 -24.72 11.25
N TRP A 4 13.26 -24.74 10.10
CA TRP A 4 12.95 -23.93 8.91
C TRP A 4 11.63 -24.30 8.28
N LEU A 5 11.44 -25.59 7.99
CA LEU A 5 10.17 -26.08 7.47
C LEU A 5 9.05 -25.94 8.49
N LYS A 6 9.32 -26.16 9.79
CA LYS A 6 8.30 -26.05 10.84
C LYS A 6 7.80 -24.61 11.00
N ASP A 7 8.68 -23.63 10.97
CA ASP A 7 8.28 -22.21 11.04
C ASP A 7 7.49 -21.82 9.78
N LEU A 8 7.96 -22.22 8.59
CA LEU A 8 7.28 -21.96 7.32
C LEU A 8 5.89 -22.62 7.27
N GLN A 9 5.77 -23.86 7.73
CA GLN A 9 4.51 -24.59 7.83
C GLN A 9 3.57 -23.95 8.87
N SER A 10 4.09 -23.46 9.99
CA SER A 10 3.26 -22.78 10.99
C SER A 10 2.71 -21.42 10.49
N ASN A 11 3.40 -20.82 9.52
CA ASN A 11 3.16 -19.47 9.00
C ASN A 11 2.77 -19.45 7.53
N TRP A 12 2.32 -20.58 6.99
CA TRP A 12 2.17 -20.76 5.55
C TRP A 12 1.23 -19.73 4.91
N LEU A 13 0.18 -19.29 5.63
CA LEU A 13 -0.73 -18.24 5.14
C LEU A 13 -0.06 -16.86 5.04
N SER A 14 0.78 -16.51 6.03
CA SER A 14 1.50 -15.22 6.02
C SER A 14 2.56 -15.22 4.90
N TRP A 15 3.23 -16.34 4.69
CA TRP A 15 4.18 -16.51 3.58
C TRP A 15 3.49 -16.58 2.23
N LEU A 16 2.31 -17.19 2.14
CA LEU A 16 1.47 -17.19 0.94
C LEU A 16 1.00 -15.78 0.59
N ALA A 17 0.58 -14.99 1.58
CA ALA A 17 0.21 -13.59 1.40
C ALA A 17 1.37 -12.76 0.81
N VAL A 18 2.58 -12.95 1.34
CA VAL A 18 3.78 -12.33 0.77
C VAL A 18 4.06 -12.84 -0.63
N ALA A 19 4.03 -14.16 -0.85
CA ALA A 19 4.33 -14.75 -2.14
C ALA A 19 3.39 -14.23 -3.24
N LEU A 20 2.08 -14.20 -2.98
CA LEU A 20 1.10 -13.65 -3.91
C LEU A 20 1.32 -12.16 -4.17
N THR A 21 1.67 -11.39 -3.14
CA THR A 21 2.03 -9.97 -3.31
C THR A 21 3.29 -9.82 -4.18
N MET A 22 4.30 -10.67 -4.00
CA MET A 22 5.54 -10.67 -4.79
C MET A 22 5.31 -11.11 -6.24
N VAL A 23 4.42 -12.07 -6.48
CA VAL A 23 4.00 -12.50 -7.84
C VAL A 23 3.41 -11.31 -8.61
N VAL A 24 2.48 -10.58 -8.00
CA VAL A 24 1.85 -9.43 -8.66
C VAL A 24 2.81 -8.24 -8.76
N SER A 25 3.64 -8.02 -7.74
CA SER A 25 4.68 -7.00 -7.74
C SER A 25 5.72 -7.22 -8.83
N SER A 26 6.18 -8.45 -9.03
CA SER A 26 7.14 -8.75 -10.08
C SER A 26 6.53 -8.71 -11.47
N ALA A 27 5.25 -9.09 -11.61
CA ALA A 27 4.52 -8.92 -12.86
C ALA A 27 4.43 -7.44 -13.25
N ALA A 28 4.02 -6.60 -12.30
CA ALA A 28 3.96 -5.15 -12.45
C ALA A 28 5.32 -4.53 -12.77
N CYS A 29 6.37 -4.88 -12.02
CA CYS A 29 7.73 -4.40 -12.29
C CYS A 29 8.23 -4.87 -13.66
N ALA A 30 7.94 -6.10 -14.08
CA ALA A 30 8.36 -6.60 -15.39
C ALA A 30 7.69 -5.81 -16.53
N LEU A 31 6.40 -5.49 -16.39
CA LEU A 31 5.69 -4.63 -17.34
C LEU A 31 6.33 -3.23 -17.38
N ALA A 32 6.52 -2.58 -16.23
CA ALA A 32 7.10 -1.24 -16.16
C ALA A 32 8.54 -1.17 -16.68
N VAL A 33 9.39 -2.15 -16.34
CA VAL A 33 10.76 -2.24 -16.86
C VAL A 33 10.77 -2.52 -18.36
N SER A 34 9.85 -3.36 -18.86
CA SER A 34 9.74 -3.61 -20.30
C SER A 34 9.42 -2.34 -21.09
N MET A 35 8.61 -1.44 -20.51
CA MET A 35 8.34 -0.13 -21.11
C MET A 35 9.58 0.72 -21.16
N LEU A 36 10.28 0.85 -20.03
CA LEU A 36 11.49 1.67 -19.96
C LEU A 36 12.56 1.19 -20.96
N VAL A 37 12.80 -0.13 -21.04
CA VAL A 37 13.80 -0.72 -21.94
C VAL A 37 13.40 -0.53 -23.40
N ALA A 38 12.13 -0.73 -23.74
CA ALA A 38 11.68 -0.55 -25.11
C ALA A 38 11.76 0.92 -25.56
N THR A 39 11.52 1.88 -24.66
CA THR A 39 11.63 3.32 -24.95
C THR A 39 13.07 3.85 -24.92
N SER A 40 14.01 3.15 -24.27
CA SER A 40 15.42 3.58 -24.23
C SER A 40 16.19 3.26 -25.51
N ASP A 41 15.70 2.29 -26.28
CA ASP A 41 16.34 1.81 -27.52
C ASP A 41 15.84 2.57 -28.76
N ALA A 42 14.89 3.51 -28.60
CA ALA A 42 14.38 4.34 -29.67
C ALA A 42 15.13 5.69 -29.72
N ASP A 43 15.85 5.94 -30.82
CA ASP A 43 16.82 7.04 -30.97
C ASP A 43 16.21 8.46 -30.88
N GLU A 44 14.89 8.61 -30.99
CA GLU A 44 14.16 9.89 -30.83
C GLU A 44 12.77 9.64 -30.23
N ASP A 45 12.63 9.53 -28.89
CA ASP A 45 11.34 9.11 -28.32
C ASP A 45 10.79 10.01 -27.19
N PRO A 46 9.65 10.71 -27.40
CA PRO A 46 8.96 11.49 -26.35
C PRO A 46 8.35 10.60 -25.25
N THR A 47 8.39 9.27 -25.38
CA THR A 47 7.74 8.31 -24.46
C THR A 47 8.64 7.75 -23.36
N GLY A 48 9.96 7.97 -23.42
CA GLY A 48 10.93 7.56 -22.38
C GLY A 48 10.60 8.05 -20.96
N PRO A 49 10.19 9.32 -20.76
CA PRO A 49 9.77 9.82 -19.45
C PRO A 49 8.55 9.08 -18.86
N LEU A 50 7.66 8.57 -19.73
CA LEU A 50 6.47 7.83 -19.32
C LEU A 50 6.85 6.47 -18.72
N GLY A 51 7.72 5.70 -19.40
CA GLY A 51 8.24 4.42 -18.89
C GLY A 51 8.99 4.57 -17.56
N GLY A 52 9.82 5.61 -17.43
CA GLY A 52 10.53 5.93 -16.19
C GLY A 52 9.60 6.28 -15.02
N THR A 53 8.53 7.04 -15.29
CA THR A 53 7.55 7.44 -14.27
C THR A 53 6.74 6.24 -13.78
N VAL A 54 6.24 5.39 -14.68
CA VAL A 54 5.52 4.15 -14.31
C VAL A 54 6.42 3.26 -13.47
N LEU A 55 7.68 3.08 -13.88
CA LEU A 55 8.64 2.29 -13.13
C LEU A 55 8.90 2.87 -11.74
N GLY A 56 9.17 4.17 -11.64
CA GLY A 56 9.41 4.85 -10.36
C GLY A 56 8.24 4.65 -9.40
N MET A 57 7.01 4.87 -9.87
CA MET A 57 5.81 4.68 -9.06
C MET A 57 5.57 3.22 -8.67
N ALA A 58 5.76 2.27 -9.60
CA ALA A 58 5.62 0.85 -9.32
C ALA A 58 6.65 0.38 -8.29
N VAL A 59 7.92 0.78 -8.42
CA VAL A 59 8.99 0.46 -7.47
C VAL A 59 8.67 1.03 -6.09
N CYS A 60 8.31 2.31 -6.00
CA CYS A 60 7.92 2.92 -4.73
C CYS A 60 6.75 2.19 -4.08
N THR A 61 5.72 1.85 -4.86
CA THR A 61 4.53 1.14 -4.38
C THR A 61 4.88 -0.26 -3.88
N VAL A 62 5.62 -1.04 -4.66
CA VAL A 62 6.10 -2.37 -4.27
C VAL A 62 6.91 -2.27 -2.99
N VAL A 63 7.87 -1.35 -2.90
CA VAL A 63 8.68 -1.14 -1.70
C VAL A 63 7.80 -0.81 -0.49
N LEU A 64 6.88 0.14 -0.59
CA LEU A 64 6.02 0.53 0.54
C LEU A 64 5.16 -0.63 1.03
N ILE A 65 4.58 -1.40 0.12
CA ILE A 65 3.73 -2.55 0.46
C ILE A 65 4.57 -3.65 1.10
N THR A 66 5.70 -4.02 0.50
CA THR A 66 6.55 -5.10 1.01
C THR A 66 7.19 -4.73 2.35
N LEU A 67 7.64 -3.49 2.54
CA LEU A 67 8.07 -2.97 3.83
C LEU A 67 6.96 -3.13 4.89
N SER A 68 5.72 -2.78 4.53
CA SER A 68 4.58 -2.83 5.46
C SER A 68 4.22 -4.27 5.86
N GLN A 69 4.20 -5.21 4.90
CA GLN A 69 3.88 -6.62 5.13
C GLN A 69 4.99 -7.33 5.91
N MET A 70 6.26 -7.16 5.52
CA MET A 70 7.40 -7.77 6.21
C MET A 70 7.49 -7.32 7.65
N ARG A 71 7.27 -6.03 7.89
CA ARG A 71 7.20 -5.47 9.24
C ARG A 71 6.11 -6.15 10.06
N LEU A 72 4.92 -6.35 9.50
CA LEU A 72 3.79 -6.95 10.21
C LEU A 72 4.09 -8.42 10.57
N ILE A 73 4.63 -9.21 9.64
CA ILE A 73 4.99 -10.61 9.87
C ILE A 73 6.01 -10.76 11.00
N ILE A 74 7.07 -9.94 10.96
CA ILE A 74 8.16 -10.03 11.94
C ILE A 74 7.71 -9.52 13.31
N GLU A 75 6.91 -8.45 13.37
CA GLU A 75 6.36 -7.94 14.63
C GLU A 75 5.37 -8.92 15.27
N GLU A 76 4.59 -9.66 14.49
CA GLU A 76 3.68 -10.70 15.00
C GLU A 76 4.41 -11.92 15.55
N ARG A 77 5.57 -12.26 14.97
CA ARG A 77 6.39 -13.42 15.38
C ARG A 77 7.54 -13.09 16.32
N GLU A 78 7.68 -11.84 16.72
CA GLU A 78 8.62 -11.39 17.75
C GLU A 78 8.69 -12.29 19.00
N PRO A 79 7.57 -12.74 19.63
CA PRO A 79 7.67 -13.61 20.81
C PRO A 79 8.30 -14.98 20.50
N VAL A 80 8.08 -15.53 19.30
CA VAL A 80 8.67 -16.81 18.87
C VAL A 80 10.16 -16.65 18.65
N TYR A 81 10.58 -15.59 17.96
CA TYR A 81 12.01 -15.30 17.74
C TYR A 81 12.74 -15.01 19.05
N ARG A 82 12.07 -14.40 20.03
CA ARG A 82 12.60 -14.27 21.39
C ARG A 82 12.72 -15.61 22.12
N SER A 83 11.76 -16.52 21.96
CA SER A 83 11.88 -17.86 22.55
C SER A 83 13.06 -18.66 21.99
N TRP A 84 13.38 -18.51 20.70
CA TRP A 84 14.56 -19.15 20.10
C TRP A 84 15.86 -18.66 20.73
N ARG A 85 15.91 -17.37 21.09
CA ARG A 85 17.03 -16.80 21.85
C ARG A 85 17.10 -17.37 23.27
N MET A 86 15.96 -17.58 23.94
CA MET A 86 15.93 -18.21 25.27
C MET A 86 16.40 -19.67 25.24
N ILE A 87 16.22 -20.37 24.12
CA ILE A 87 16.72 -21.73 23.88
C ILE A 87 18.22 -21.75 23.53
N GLY A 88 18.86 -20.58 23.38
CA GLY A 88 20.30 -20.45 23.13
C GLY A 88 20.71 -20.21 21.68
N MET A 89 19.76 -19.97 20.75
CA MET A 89 20.12 -19.61 19.37
C MET A 89 20.77 -18.22 19.30
N PRO A 90 21.97 -18.07 18.72
CA PRO A 90 22.62 -16.77 18.57
C PRO A 90 21.89 -15.89 17.56
N GLY A 91 21.93 -14.57 17.76
CA GLY A 91 21.13 -13.63 16.98
C GLY A 91 21.48 -13.58 15.49
N TRP A 92 22.75 -13.81 15.12
CA TRP A 92 23.15 -13.90 13.71
C TRP A 92 22.50 -15.09 13.01
N MET A 93 22.33 -16.23 13.70
CA MET A 93 21.71 -17.42 13.13
C MET A 93 20.21 -17.19 12.89
N ILE A 94 19.53 -16.51 13.82
CA ILE A 94 18.12 -16.11 13.66
C ILE A 94 17.97 -15.14 12.47
N ASN A 95 18.86 -14.16 12.34
CA ASN A 95 18.84 -13.22 11.21
C ASN A 95 19.06 -13.92 9.88
N SER A 96 20.12 -14.73 9.74
CA SER A 96 20.41 -15.45 8.50
C SER A 96 19.29 -16.39 8.11
N PHE A 97 18.63 -17.01 9.09
CA PHE A 97 17.50 -17.90 8.85
C PHE A 97 16.28 -17.17 8.30
N ILE A 98 15.89 -16.06 8.93
CA ILE A 98 14.71 -15.28 8.51
C ILE A 98 14.99 -14.59 7.18
N VAL A 99 16.16 -13.97 7.02
CA VAL A 99 16.57 -13.35 5.74
C VAL A 99 16.64 -14.41 4.64
N GLY A 100 17.15 -15.61 4.93
CA GLY A 100 17.15 -16.72 3.99
C GLY A 100 15.75 -17.15 3.56
N GLN A 101 14.78 -17.23 4.49
CA GLN A 101 13.37 -17.47 4.15
C GLN A 101 12.79 -16.36 3.27
N VAL A 102 13.03 -15.11 3.63
CA VAL A 102 12.55 -13.95 2.88
C VAL A 102 13.10 -13.97 1.46
N ILE A 103 14.41 -14.20 1.29
CA ILE A 103 15.05 -14.30 -0.03
C ILE A 103 14.46 -15.46 -0.81
N ALA A 104 14.37 -16.65 -0.23
CA ALA A 104 13.86 -17.82 -0.94
C ALA A 104 12.40 -17.64 -1.40
N VAL A 105 11.51 -17.22 -0.49
CA VAL A 105 10.09 -17.01 -0.80
C VAL A 105 9.91 -15.88 -1.82
N SER A 106 10.59 -14.74 -1.63
CA SER A 106 10.47 -13.61 -2.55
C SER A 106 11.08 -13.88 -3.92
N ALA A 107 12.22 -14.56 -4.01
CA ALA A 107 12.86 -14.88 -5.28
C ALA A 107 12.02 -15.87 -6.10
N ILE A 108 11.54 -16.96 -5.48
CA ILE A 108 10.68 -17.95 -6.15
C ILE A 108 9.38 -17.30 -6.60
N ALA A 109 8.71 -16.56 -5.71
CA ALA A 109 7.46 -15.88 -6.04
C ALA A 109 7.64 -14.82 -7.12
N ALA A 110 8.68 -14.00 -7.04
CA ALA A 110 8.96 -12.97 -8.03
C ALA A 110 9.26 -13.60 -9.40
N LEU A 111 10.03 -14.69 -9.45
CA LEU A 111 10.29 -15.42 -10.69
C LEU A 111 8.98 -15.92 -11.32
N ILE A 112 8.13 -16.57 -10.52
CA ILE A 112 6.81 -17.05 -10.96
C ILE A 112 5.95 -15.89 -11.51
N GLY A 113 5.97 -14.72 -10.87
CA GLY A 113 5.19 -13.56 -11.30
C GLY A 113 5.64 -12.93 -12.61
N THR A 114 6.88 -13.17 -13.08
CA THR A 114 7.31 -12.68 -14.40
C THR A 114 6.65 -13.42 -15.57
N PHE A 115 6.12 -14.63 -15.36
CA PHE A 115 5.45 -15.39 -16.42
C PHE A 115 4.08 -14.80 -16.80
N PRO A 116 3.15 -14.52 -15.85
CA PRO A 116 1.88 -13.85 -16.16
C PRO A 116 2.05 -12.50 -16.85
N ALA A 117 3.12 -11.76 -16.57
CA ALA A 117 3.36 -10.45 -17.18
C ALA A 117 3.35 -10.52 -18.72
N ARG A 118 3.80 -11.62 -19.32
CA ARG A 118 3.81 -11.80 -20.78
C ARG A 118 2.42 -11.70 -21.40
N LEU A 119 1.39 -12.13 -20.68
CA LEU A 119 0.00 -12.08 -21.14
C LEU A 119 -0.55 -10.65 -21.18
N PHE A 120 0.07 -9.71 -20.45
CA PHE A 120 -0.38 -8.34 -20.34
C PHE A 120 0.41 -7.36 -21.22
N VAL A 121 1.46 -7.83 -21.90
CA VAL A 121 2.31 -6.99 -22.75
C VAL A 121 1.57 -6.43 -23.97
N GLU A 122 0.97 -7.32 -24.78
CA GLU A 122 0.19 -6.94 -25.96
C GLU A 122 -1.01 -6.03 -25.67
N PRO A 123 -1.89 -6.34 -24.69
CA PRO A 123 -3.04 -5.47 -24.41
C PRO A 123 -2.60 -4.10 -23.89
N MET A 124 -1.48 -4.04 -23.15
CA MET A 124 -0.94 -2.78 -22.66
C MET A 124 -0.40 -1.94 -23.83
N ALA A 125 0.40 -2.51 -24.73
CA ALA A 125 0.89 -1.81 -25.92
C ALA A 125 -0.26 -1.37 -26.85
N ALA A 126 -1.29 -2.22 -27.02
CA ALA A 126 -2.46 -1.90 -27.82
C ALA A 126 -3.24 -0.69 -27.26
N ALA A 127 -3.38 -0.59 -25.93
CA ALA A 127 -4.04 0.54 -25.28
C ALA A 127 -3.27 1.86 -25.49
N PHE A 128 -1.94 1.85 -25.44
CA PHE A 128 -1.15 3.05 -25.75
C PHE A 128 -1.27 3.47 -27.22
N ARG A 129 -1.20 2.50 -28.14
CA ARG A 129 -1.33 2.77 -29.58
C ARG A 129 -2.72 3.25 -29.99
N SER A 130 -3.79 2.79 -29.33
CA SER A 130 -5.15 3.25 -29.63
C SER A 130 -5.36 4.73 -29.32
N ASP A 131 -4.61 5.29 -28.38
CA ASP A 131 -4.64 6.71 -28.02
C ASP A 131 -3.55 7.52 -28.76
N GLY A 132 -2.93 6.94 -29.79
CA GLY A 132 -1.95 7.62 -30.64
C GLY A 132 -0.55 7.74 -30.01
N ILE A 133 -0.28 7.09 -28.88
CA ILE A 133 1.05 7.06 -28.26
C ILE A 133 1.89 5.98 -28.99
N PRO A 134 2.97 6.36 -29.69
CA PRO A 134 3.81 5.39 -30.38
C PRO A 134 4.51 4.52 -29.34
N MET A 135 4.13 3.25 -29.24
CA MET A 135 4.73 2.31 -28.30
C MET A 135 5.46 1.19 -29.05
N PRO A 136 6.80 1.06 -28.88
CA PRO A 136 7.58 0.00 -29.50
C PRO A 136 7.13 -1.39 -29.03
N GLU A 137 7.61 -2.44 -29.70
CA GLU A 137 7.30 -3.80 -29.28
C GLU A 137 7.91 -4.10 -27.90
N LEU A 138 7.02 -4.22 -26.93
CA LEU A 138 7.38 -4.59 -25.56
C LEU A 138 7.77 -6.06 -25.52
N ALA A 139 8.92 -6.37 -24.91
CA ALA A 139 9.38 -7.74 -24.74
C ALA A 139 9.88 -7.98 -23.31
N ILE A 140 9.50 -9.12 -22.73
CA ILE A 140 10.02 -9.56 -21.42
C ILE A 140 11.31 -10.36 -21.64
N THR A 141 12.42 -9.63 -21.76
CA THR A 141 13.75 -10.21 -21.93
C THR A 141 14.30 -10.76 -20.59
N PRO A 142 15.34 -11.61 -20.62
CA PRO A 142 16.02 -12.07 -19.41
C PRO A 142 16.59 -10.92 -18.55
N LEU A 143 16.88 -9.76 -19.14
CA LEU A 143 17.28 -8.56 -18.41
C LEU A 143 16.11 -7.99 -17.59
N VAL A 144 14.93 -7.84 -18.20
CA VAL A 144 13.70 -7.38 -17.54
C VAL A 144 13.36 -8.28 -16.35
N ILE A 145 13.44 -9.61 -16.54
CA ILE A 145 13.19 -10.59 -15.47
C ILE A 145 14.17 -10.39 -14.31
N ARG A 146 15.47 -10.25 -14.59
CA ARG A 146 16.50 -10.05 -13.55
C ARG A 146 16.26 -8.77 -12.76
N ILE A 147 15.90 -7.68 -13.42
CA ILE A 147 15.62 -6.39 -12.76
C ILE A 147 14.35 -6.48 -11.90
N ALA A 148 13.26 -7.02 -12.44
CA ALA A 148 12.00 -7.14 -11.69
C ALA A 148 12.16 -8.02 -10.43
N VAL A 149 12.87 -9.15 -10.56
CA VAL A 149 13.16 -10.05 -9.43
C VAL A 149 14.09 -9.37 -8.42
N SER A 150 15.13 -8.68 -8.86
CA SER A 150 16.07 -8.02 -7.93
C SER A 150 15.39 -6.92 -7.12
N ILE A 151 14.52 -6.11 -7.73
CA ILE A 151 13.70 -5.10 -7.05
C ILE A 151 12.82 -5.74 -5.97
N CYS A 152 12.10 -6.81 -6.32
CA CYS A 152 11.21 -7.48 -5.37
C CYS A 152 11.99 -8.08 -4.19
N VAL A 153 13.09 -8.80 -4.45
CA VAL A 153 13.93 -9.40 -3.40
C VAL A 153 14.60 -8.32 -2.54
N ALA A 154 15.15 -7.27 -3.15
CA ALA A 154 15.77 -6.17 -2.41
C ALA A 154 14.74 -5.48 -1.50
N SER A 155 13.54 -5.18 -2.00
CA SER A 155 12.47 -4.58 -1.21
C SER A 155 12.06 -5.46 -0.02
N ALA A 156 11.93 -6.77 -0.24
CA ALA A 156 11.61 -7.77 0.78
C ALA A 156 12.68 -7.82 1.88
N VAL A 157 13.96 -7.88 1.48
CA VAL A 157 15.09 -7.93 2.41
C VAL A 157 15.21 -6.63 3.21
N CYS A 158 15.14 -5.46 2.55
CA CYS A 158 15.12 -4.17 3.22
C CYS A 158 13.96 -4.08 4.23
N GLY A 159 12.78 -4.59 3.87
CA GLY A 159 11.61 -4.67 4.74
C GLY A 159 11.77 -5.58 5.93
N ALA A 160 12.55 -6.65 5.80
CA ALA A 160 12.81 -7.58 6.88
C ALA A 160 13.90 -7.08 7.84
N LEU A 161 14.95 -6.42 7.34
CA LEU A 161 16.12 -6.03 8.15
C LEU A 161 15.79 -5.01 9.25
N VAL A 162 14.96 -4.01 8.94
CA VAL A 162 14.56 -2.96 9.90
C VAL A 162 13.84 -3.53 11.14
N PRO A 163 12.75 -4.32 11.00
CA PRO A 163 12.07 -4.94 12.13
C PRO A 163 12.93 -6.02 12.81
N LEU A 164 13.75 -6.79 12.08
CA LEU A 164 14.67 -7.78 12.67
C LEU A 164 15.64 -7.14 13.67
N ARG A 165 16.23 -5.99 13.33
CA ARG A 165 17.09 -5.23 14.26
C ARG A 165 16.40 -4.91 15.59
N ARG A 166 15.07 -4.72 15.58
CA ARG A 166 14.28 -4.41 16.79
C ARG A 166 13.99 -5.64 17.64
N VAL A 167 14.04 -6.85 17.08
CA VAL A 167 13.88 -8.10 17.85
C VAL A 167 15.01 -8.26 18.87
N PHE A 168 16.24 -7.83 18.52
CA PHE A 168 17.44 -8.03 19.34
C PHE A 168 17.72 -6.92 20.36
N ARG A 169 17.06 -5.75 20.23
CA ARG A 169 17.24 -4.63 21.16
C ARG A 169 16.08 -4.57 22.17
N PRO A 170 16.35 -4.26 23.45
CA PRO A 170 15.29 -4.01 24.42
C PRO A 170 14.44 -2.83 23.93
N ARG A 171 13.12 -2.98 24.05
CA ARG A 171 12.18 -1.95 23.62
C ARG A 171 12.28 -0.76 24.58
N VAL A 172 12.91 0.31 24.12
CA VAL A 172 12.76 1.62 24.74
C VAL A 172 11.54 2.28 24.10
N GLU A 173 10.50 2.58 24.88
CA GLU A 173 9.39 3.36 24.36
C GLU A 173 9.93 4.67 23.80
N PRO A 174 9.61 5.04 22.54
CA PRO A 174 10.07 6.30 21.99
C PRO A 174 9.53 7.42 22.88
N ARG A 175 10.42 8.30 23.36
CA ARG A 175 10.02 9.46 24.16
C ARG A 175 8.95 10.23 23.37
N ARG A 176 7.91 10.74 24.05
CA ARG A 176 6.79 11.45 23.42
C ARG A 176 7.25 12.57 22.48
N VAL A 177 8.32 13.27 22.86
CA VAL A 177 8.98 14.31 22.05
C VAL A 177 9.42 13.78 20.67
N TRP A 178 10.01 12.59 20.60
CA TRP A 178 10.43 11.99 19.32
C TRP A 178 9.26 11.59 18.43
N VAL A 179 8.14 11.17 19.03
CA VAL A 179 6.92 10.90 18.28
C VAL A 179 6.35 12.19 17.70
N MET A 180 6.28 13.25 18.51
CA MET A 180 5.82 14.57 18.08
C MET A 180 6.72 15.16 16.98
N LEU A 181 8.05 15.08 17.14
CA LEU A 181 8.99 15.58 16.14
C LEU A 181 8.85 14.85 14.80
N ARG A 182 8.64 13.54 14.81
CA ARG A 182 8.37 12.77 13.57
C ARG A 182 7.05 13.16 12.93
N CYS A 183 6.00 13.36 13.72
CA CYS A 183 4.72 13.83 13.20
C CYS A 183 4.85 15.22 12.57
N LEU A 184 5.55 16.14 13.24
CA LEU A 184 5.79 17.50 12.72
C LEU A 184 6.65 17.47 11.45
N ALA A 185 7.71 16.65 11.42
CA ALA A 185 8.53 16.49 10.24
C ALA A 185 7.73 15.91 9.06
N ALA A 186 6.89 14.90 9.29
CA ALA A 186 6.02 14.34 8.27
C ALA A 186 5.00 15.36 7.76
N ALA A 187 4.35 16.10 8.66
CA ALA A 187 3.39 17.14 8.31
C ALA A 187 4.08 18.28 7.54
N GLY A 188 5.28 18.70 7.95
CA GLY A 188 6.08 19.71 7.27
C GLY A 188 6.53 19.26 5.88
N LEU A 189 6.94 18.00 5.70
CA LEU A 189 7.32 17.46 4.39
C LEU A 189 6.11 17.36 3.45
N VAL A 190 4.96 16.89 3.94
CA VAL A 190 3.74 16.82 3.13
C VAL A 190 3.24 18.23 2.79
N GLY A 191 3.18 19.14 3.77
CA GLY A 191 2.77 20.53 3.54
C GLY A 191 3.72 21.28 2.62
N GLY A 192 5.03 21.08 2.77
CA GLY A 192 6.05 21.63 1.88
C GLY A 192 5.95 21.08 0.46
N ALA A 193 5.62 19.80 0.28
CA ALA A 193 5.39 19.22 -1.04
C ALA A 193 4.11 19.78 -1.69
N VAL A 194 3.03 19.96 -0.94
CA VAL A 194 1.80 20.62 -1.44
C VAL A 194 2.12 22.06 -1.85
N TYR A 195 2.85 22.81 -1.01
CA TYR A 195 3.29 24.16 -1.35
C TYR A 195 4.19 24.18 -2.60
N GLY A 196 5.10 23.21 -2.73
CA GLY A 196 5.90 23.04 -3.94
C GLY A 196 5.06 22.80 -5.19
N CYS A 197 3.97 22.03 -5.08
CA CYS A 197 3.04 21.82 -6.21
C CYS A 197 2.31 23.10 -6.63
N LEU A 198 2.10 24.06 -5.71
CA LEU A 198 1.52 25.37 -6.04
C LEU A 198 2.48 26.27 -6.84
N GLN A 199 3.79 26.02 -6.76
CA GLN A 199 4.80 26.79 -7.50
C GLN A 199 5.01 26.28 -8.92
N ILE A 200 4.33 25.20 -9.32
CA ILE A 200 4.44 24.63 -10.67
C ILE A 200 3.47 25.37 -11.58
N GLU A 201 3.98 26.07 -12.58
CA GLU A 201 3.17 26.88 -13.50
C GLU A 201 2.35 26.01 -14.48
N GLU A 202 2.88 24.85 -14.86
CA GLU A 202 2.22 23.96 -15.83
C GLU A 202 1.27 22.95 -15.16
N PRO A 203 -0.01 22.88 -15.58
CA PRO A 203 -1.00 21.98 -14.97
C PRO A 203 -0.69 20.49 -15.21
N ALA A 204 -0.06 20.14 -16.33
CA ALA A 204 0.37 18.77 -16.62
C ALA A 204 1.46 18.30 -15.64
N ASP A 205 2.45 19.15 -15.37
CA ASP A 205 3.52 18.90 -14.41
C ASP A 205 2.98 18.85 -12.97
N SER A 206 1.97 19.65 -12.67
CA SER A 206 1.27 19.60 -11.38
C SER A 206 0.56 18.26 -11.13
N ILE A 207 -0.06 17.68 -12.17
CA ILE A 207 -0.62 16.32 -12.09
C ILE A 207 0.48 15.29 -11.85
N ALA A 208 1.62 15.37 -12.54
CA ALA A 208 2.75 14.48 -12.30
C ALA A 208 3.30 14.60 -10.87
N ALA A 209 3.44 15.83 -10.36
CA ALA A 209 3.84 16.11 -8.98
C ALA A 209 2.83 15.55 -7.97
N SER A 210 1.53 15.58 -8.28
CA SER A 210 0.48 15.00 -7.45
C SER A 210 0.62 13.48 -7.29
N MET A 211 1.10 12.76 -8.32
CA MET A 211 1.39 11.33 -8.22
C MET A 211 2.53 11.06 -7.23
N GLY A 212 3.58 11.90 -7.28
CA GLY A 212 4.67 11.89 -6.29
C GLY A 212 4.20 12.22 -4.88
N LEU A 213 3.27 13.16 -4.74
CA LEU A 213 2.66 13.52 -3.46
C LEU A 213 1.90 12.34 -2.83
N VAL A 214 1.17 11.55 -3.63
CA VAL A 214 0.49 10.33 -3.15
C VAL A 214 1.50 9.35 -2.53
N ILE A 215 2.62 9.11 -3.23
CA ILE A 215 3.70 8.23 -2.75
C ILE A 215 4.33 8.79 -1.48
N LEU A 216 4.58 10.10 -1.43
CA LEU A 216 5.14 10.76 -0.25
C LEU A 216 4.21 10.61 0.97
N VAL A 217 2.90 10.83 0.81
CA VAL A 217 1.91 10.66 1.87
C VAL A 217 1.85 9.21 2.34
N ALA A 218 1.87 8.24 1.42
CA ALA A 218 1.92 6.82 1.77
C ALA A 218 3.19 6.46 2.56
N PHE A 219 4.36 6.99 2.16
CA PHE A 219 5.62 6.80 2.88
C PHE A 219 5.63 7.47 4.26
N MET A 220 5.00 8.64 4.39
CA MET A 220 4.91 9.40 5.64
C MET A 220 3.77 8.96 6.57
N THR A 221 2.83 8.14 6.07
CA THR A 221 1.72 7.59 6.84
C THR A 221 2.15 7.00 8.20
N PRO A 222 3.20 6.17 8.31
CA PRO A 222 3.65 5.63 9.60
C PRO A 222 4.03 6.68 10.64
N TRP A 223 4.47 7.87 10.20
CA TRP A 223 4.82 9.00 11.07
C TRP A 223 3.62 9.90 11.35
N LEU A 224 2.63 9.95 10.47
CA LEU A 224 1.38 10.68 10.65
C LEU A 224 0.37 9.94 11.55
N MET A 225 0.36 8.60 11.52
CA MET A 225 -0.60 7.78 12.27
C MET A 225 -0.72 8.13 13.77
N PRO A 226 0.33 8.50 14.52
CA PRO A 226 0.17 8.91 15.92
C PRO A 226 -0.74 10.11 16.14
N ALA A 227 -0.83 11.02 15.16
CA ALA A 227 -1.74 12.16 15.16
C ALA A 227 -3.11 11.76 14.58
N VAL A 228 -3.12 11.09 13.43
CA VAL A 228 -4.35 10.70 12.74
C VAL A 228 -5.20 9.75 13.60
N ASP A 229 -4.62 8.75 14.25
CA ASP A 229 -5.38 7.78 15.07
C ASP A 229 -6.03 8.39 16.33
N GLN A 230 -5.82 9.68 16.65
CA GLN A 230 -6.41 10.28 17.84
C GLN A 230 -7.94 10.35 17.79
N TRP A 231 -8.54 10.47 16.60
CA TRP A 231 -9.99 10.51 16.44
C TRP A 231 -10.67 9.23 16.98
N THR A 232 -9.99 8.08 16.85
CA THR A 232 -10.50 6.80 17.35
C THR A 232 -10.68 6.76 18.88
N ARG A 233 -10.02 7.65 19.61
CA ARG A 233 -10.19 7.82 21.07
C ARG A 233 -11.51 8.52 21.40
N LEU A 234 -11.88 9.52 20.60
CA LEU A 234 -13.11 10.28 20.78
C LEU A 234 -14.34 9.39 20.58
N CYS A 235 -14.26 8.39 19.71
CA CYS A 235 -15.34 7.44 19.47
C CYS A 235 -15.48 6.33 20.54
N GLY A 236 -14.70 6.35 21.63
CA GLY A 236 -14.80 5.35 22.70
C GLY A 236 -14.39 3.91 22.30
N ILE A 237 -13.90 3.70 21.08
CA ILE A 237 -13.43 2.39 20.56
C ILE A 237 -12.09 1.96 21.22
N ALA A 238 -11.54 2.79 22.11
CA ALA A 238 -10.11 2.88 22.37
C ALA A 238 -9.56 2.35 23.71
N GLY A 239 -10.39 1.83 24.63
CA GLY A 239 -9.96 1.63 26.04
C GLY A 239 -8.67 0.84 26.27
N ALA A 240 -8.48 -0.31 25.62
CA ALA A 240 -7.34 -1.21 25.94
C ALA A 240 -6.41 -1.54 24.77
N ASN A 241 -6.87 -1.37 23.52
CA ASN A 241 -6.25 -2.04 22.37
C ASN A 241 -5.47 -1.10 21.43
N VAL A 242 -5.55 0.23 21.61
CA VAL A 242 -5.05 1.21 20.61
C VAL A 242 -3.52 1.33 20.55
N ARG A 243 -2.80 1.16 21.67
CA ARG A 243 -1.32 1.19 21.65
C ARG A 243 -0.71 -0.02 20.95
N VAL A 244 -1.39 -1.17 21.01
CA VAL A 244 -1.03 -2.38 20.27
C VAL A 244 -1.47 -2.24 18.80
N ARG A 245 -2.62 -1.62 18.51
CA ARG A 245 -3.18 -1.39 17.16
C ARG A 245 -2.34 -0.52 16.23
N ARG A 246 -1.63 0.51 16.72
CA ARG A 246 -0.83 1.43 15.86
C ARG A 246 0.22 0.76 14.98
N ARG A 247 0.73 -0.39 15.43
CA ARG A 247 1.71 -1.17 14.68
C ARG A 247 1.10 -1.90 13.48
N PHE A 248 -0.21 -2.11 13.54
CA PHE A 248 -0.96 -2.94 12.61
C PHE A 248 -1.90 -2.13 11.72
N SER A 249 -2.23 -0.89 12.07
CA SER A 249 -3.06 -0.01 11.23
C SER A 249 -2.33 0.43 9.97
N VAL A 250 -1.04 0.77 10.07
CA VAL A 250 -0.22 1.24 8.94
C VAL A 250 -0.24 0.29 7.74
N PRO A 251 0.06 -1.03 7.88
CA PRO A 251 0.06 -1.95 6.75
C PRO A 251 -1.32 -2.15 6.10
N HIS A 252 -2.40 -1.86 6.84
CA HIS A 252 -3.76 -1.87 6.31
C HIS A 252 -4.18 -0.56 5.65
N ILE A 253 -3.51 0.56 5.92
CA ILE A 253 -3.91 1.86 5.40
C ILE A 253 -3.08 2.22 4.17
N VAL A 254 -1.76 1.98 4.22
CA VAL A 254 -0.83 2.37 3.15
C VAL A 254 -1.24 1.84 1.76
N PRO A 255 -1.60 0.55 1.57
CA PRO A 255 -2.00 0.07 0.25
C PRO A 255 -3.29 0.73 -0.27
N TRP A 256 -4.24 1.05 0.62
CA TRP A 256 -5.48 1.73 0.24
C TRP A 256 -5.28 3.23 0.01
N VAL A 257 -4.32 3.86 0.68
CA VAL A 257 -3.92 5.25 0.40
C VAL A 257 -3.23 5.35 -0.95
N LEU A 258 -2.38 4.38 -1.31
CA LEU A 258 -1.77 4.32 -2.64
C LEU A 258 -2.84 4.08 -3.72
N PHE A 259 -3.70 3.08 -3.54
CA PHE A 259 -4.76 2.77 -4.49
C PHE A 259 -5.78 3.92 -4.62
N GLY A 260 -6.35 4.36 -3.50
CA GLY A 260 -7.33 5.44 -3.47
C GLY A 260 -6.74 6.78 -3.86
N GLY A 261 -5.49 7.09 -3.49
CA GLY A 261 -4.83 8.33 -3.87
C GLY A 261 -4.56 8.41 -5.38
N LEU A 262 -4.06 7.33 -5.99
CA LEU A 262 -3.80 7.31 -7.43
C LEU A 262 -5.09 7.33 -8.26
N ILE A 263 -6.16 6.67 -7.82
CA ILE A 263 -7.42 6.66 -8.58
C ILE A 263 -8.26 7.91 -8.30
N VAL A 264 -8.44 8.26 -7.03
CA VAL A 264 -9.33 9.37 -6.63
C VAL A 264 -8.61 10.70 -6.70
N ALA A 265 -7.43 10.86 -6.08
CA ALA A 265 -6.79 12.18 -6.03
C ALA A 265 -6.25 12.59 -7.41
N VAL A 266 -5.44 11.73 -8.04
CA VAL A 266 -4.91 12.01 -9.39
C VAL A 266 -6.03 11.97 -10.44
N GLY A 267 -6.96 11.02 -10.34
CA GLY A 267 -8.10 10.97 -11.26
C GLY A 267 -9.04 12.19 -11.16
N SER A 268 -9.21 12.77 -9.97
CA SER A 268 -9.94 14.04 -9.82
C SER A 268 -9.22 15.17 -10.54
N GLY A 269 -7.88 15.26 -10.41
CA GLY A 269 -7.05 16.24 -11.13
C GLY A 269 -7.14 16.08 -12.65
N ILE A 270 -7.01 14.85 -13.16
CA ILE A 270 -7.10 14.56 -14.60
C ILE A 270 -8.50 14.90 -15.15
N ARG A 271 -9.57 14.53 -14.43
CA ARG A 271 -10.94 14.85 -14.85
C ARG A 271 -11.14 16.36 -14.95
N MET A 272 -10.63 17.09 -13.97
CA MET A 272 -10.72 18.54 -13.95
C MET A 272 -9.93 19.18 -15.10
N PHE A 273 -8.70 18.71 -15.33
CA PHE A 273 -7.87 19.15 -16.45
C PHE A 273 -8.51 18.86 -17.82
N LYS A 274 -9.13 17.68 -17.99
CA LYS A 274 -9.88 17.34 -19.21
C LYS A 274 -11.06 18.30 -19.41
N SER A 275 -11.80 18.62 -18.34
CA SER A 275 -12.95 19.53 -18.43
C SER A 275 -12.59 20.96 -18.82
N SER A 276 -11.36 21.41 -18.53
CA SER A 276 -10.87 22.74 -18.94
C SER A 276 -10.38 22.83 -20.39
N MET A 277 -10.10 21.70 -21.06
CA MET A 277 -9.57 21.68 -22.43
C MET A 277 -10.64 21.66 -23.54
N GLY A 278 -11.94 21.64 -23.20
CA GLY A 278 -13.03 21.56 -24.19
C GLY A 278 -13.13 20.19 -24.90
N ASP A 279 -14.02 20.08 -25.89
CA ASP A 279 -14.48 18.88 -26.64
C ASP A 279 -13.40 18.08 -27.42
N LEU A 280 -12.17 17.95 -26.90
CA LEU A 280 -11.23 16.92 -27.32
C LEU A 280 -11.59 15.59 -26.64
N ASP A 281 -12.67 15.00 -27.15
CA ASP A 281 -13.24 13.73 -26.70
C ASP A 281 -12.51 12.49 -27.30
N THR A 282 -11.30 12.67 -27.83
CA THR A 282 -10.59 11.68 -28.64
C THR A 282 -9.63 10.77 -27.89
N LEU A 283 -9.36 11.00 -26.61
CA LEU A 283 -8.52 10.10 -25.79
C LEU A 283 -9.42 9.11 -25.03
N SER A 284 -9.20 7.80 -25.20
CA SER A 284 -9.91 6.75 -24.47
C SER A 284 -9.36 6.67 -23.02
N SER A 285 -9.65 7.72 -22.25
CA SER A 285 -9.02 8.03 -20.97
C SER A 285 -9.11 6.91 -19.93
N GLY A 286 -10.00 5.93 -20.10
CA GLY A 286 -10.10 4.78 -19.21
C GLY A 286 -9.08 3.67 -19.50
N GLN A 287 -8.81 3.36 -20.78
CA GLN A 287 -7.96 2.22 -21.15
C GLN A 287 -6.48 2.54 -20.96
N VAL A 288 -6.03 3.72 -21.40
CA VAL A 288 -4.64 4.17 -21.16
C VAL A 288 -4.39 4.43 -19.68
N PHE A 289 -5.35 5.00 -18.96
CA PHE A 289 -5.22 5.17 -17.51
C PHE A 289 -5.11 3.82 -16.79
N ALA A 290 -5.91 2.82 -17.19
CA ALA A 290 -5.81 1.46 -16.66
C ALA A 290 -4.48 0.77 -17.04
N ALA A 291 -3.99 0.97 -18.27
CA ALA A 291 -2.71 0.44 -18.72
C ALA A 291 -1.53 1.10 -17.98
N PHE A 292 -1.58 2.41 -17.78
CA PHE A 292 -0.54 3.21 -17.12
C PHE A 292 -0.48 2.97 -15.60
N LEU A 293 -1.63 3.01 -14.91
CA LEU A 293 -1.70 2.80 -13.45
C LEU A 293 -1.80 1.33 -13.05
N GLY A 294 -2.18 0.42 -13.94
CA GLY A 294 -2.34 -1.00 -13.66
C GLY A 294 -1.15 -1.61 -12.92
N PRO A 295 0.10 -1.45 -13.41
CA PRO A 295 1.30 -1.92 -12.71
C PRO A 295 1.49 -1.30 -11.32
N VAL A 296 1.06 -0.06 -11.11
CA VAL A 296 1.23 0.65 -9.84
C VAL A 296 0.17 0.22 -8.82
N VAL A 297 -1.07 0.04 -9.28
CA VAL A 297 -2.24 -0.21 -8.45
C VAL A 297 -2.41 -1.69 -8.11
N ALA A 298 -2.08 -2.61 -9.02
CA ALA A 298 -2.28 -4.05 -8.81
C ALA A 298 -1.58 -4.59 -7.54
N PRO A 299 -0.31 -4.25 -7.25
CA PRO A 299 0.34 -4.63 -5.99
C PRO A 299 -0.40 -4.09 -4.77
N SER A 300 -0.94 -2.87 -4.85
CA SER A 300 -1.67 -2.22 -3.75
C SER A 300 -2.96 -2.94 -3.40
N ILE A 301 -3.76 -3.34 -4.40
CA ILE A 301 -5.01 -4.09 -4.19
C ILE A 301 -4.71 -5.45 -3.55
N VAL A 302 -3.73 -6.17 -4.09
CA VAL A 302 -3.34 -7.50 -3.60
C VAL A 302 -2.78 -7.38 -2.18
N GLY A 303 -1.90 -6.41 -1.94
CA GLY A 303 -1.36 -6.12 -0.63
C GLY A 303 -2.44 -5.77 0.39
N ALA A 304 -3.41 -4.94 0.01
CA ALA A 304 -4.55 -4.55 0.84
C ALA A 304 -5.38 -5.75 1.33
N VAL A 305 -5.74 -6.66 0.43
CA VAL A 305 -6.55 -7.85 0.74
C VAL A 305 -5.75 -8.84 1.58
N LEU A 306 -4.52 -9.13 1.17
CA LEU A 306 -3.69 -10.18 1.78
C LEU A 306 -3.16 -9.81 3.17
N THR A 307 -3.00 -8.52 3.48
CA THR A 307 -2.58 -8.07 4.81
C THR A 307 -3.52 -8.57 5.91
N SER A 308 -4.81 -8.74 5.60
CA SER A 308 -5.80 -9.28 6.54
C SER A 308 -5.58 -10.76 6.90
N LEU A 309 -5.00 -11.55 5.98
CA LEU A 309 -4.66 -12.95 6.24
C LEU A 309 -3.49 -13.09 7.21
N ILE A 310 -2.56 -12.15 7.16
CA ILE A 310 -1.38 -12.15 8.03
C ILE A 310 -1.83 -12.02 9.49
N MET A 311 -2.83 -11.19 9.78
CA MET A 311 -3.37 -10.94 11.13
C MET A 311 -4.10 -12.13 11.79
N ARG A 312 -4.12 -13.32 11.17
CA ARG A 312 -4.87 -14.48 11.68
C ARG A 312 -4.59 -14.80 13.14
N SER A 313 -3.31 -14.81 13.53
CA SER A 313 -2.96 -15.27 14.87
C SER A 313 -3.38 -14.25 15.93
N ARG A 314 -3.34 -12.96 15.60
CA ARG A 314 -3.89 -11.88 16.42
C ARG A 314 -5.41 -11.95 16.54
N ILE A 315 -6.15 -12.18 15.45
CA ILE A 315 -7.61 -12.31 15.52
C ILE A 315 -7.99 -13.49 16.42
N ALA A 316 -7.23 -14.59 16.35
CA ALA A 316 -7.41 -15.73 17.26
C ALA A 316 -7.16 -15.37 18.73
N SER A 317 -6.09 -14.62 19.03
CA SER A 317 -5.80 -14.19 20.40
C SER A 317 -6.84 -13.21 20.93
N ASP A 318 -7.33 -12.29 20.11
CA ASP A 318 -8.34 -11.30 20.47
C ASP A 318 -9.68 -11.98 20.79
N VAL A 319 -10.11 -12.94 19.95
CA VAL A 319 -11.32 -13.73 20.20
C VAL A 319 -11.19 -14.57 21.48
N ARG A 320 -10.02 -15.19 21.71
CA ARG A 320 -9.76 -15.95 22.93
C ARG A 320 -9.77 -15.05 24.18
N GLY A 321 -9.14 -13.87 24.09
CA GLY A 321 -9.11 -12.89 25.18
C GLY A 321 -10.52 -12.39 25.53
N LEU A 322 -11.35 -12.08 24.53
CA LEU A 322 -12.75 -11.70 24.74
C LEU A 322 -13.56 -12.81 25.42
N ARG A 323 -13.33 -14.08 25.02
CA ARG A 323 -13.99 -15.22 25.65
C ARG A 323 -13.57 -15.40 27.12
N LEU A 324 -12.27 -15.27 27.41
CA LEU A 324 -11.75 -15.37 28.77
C LEU A 324 -12.24 -14.22 29.66
N ALA A 325 -12.48 -13.04 29.09
CA ALA A 325 -13.03 -11.89 29.78
C ALA A 325 -14.56 -11.97 30.00
N GLY A 326 -15.23 -13.08 29.62
CA GLY A 326 -16.67 -13.26 29.79
C GLY A 326 -17.52 -12.40 28.85
N ALA A 327 -16.96 -11.88 27.76
CA ALA A 327 -17.71 -11.05 26.83
C ALA A 327 -18.80 -11.85 26.09
N SER A 328 -19.87 -11.15 25.68
CA SER A 328 -20.99 -11.77 24.94
C SER A 328 -20.50 -12.57 23.71
N PRO A 329 -21.18 -13.67 23.32
CA PRO A 329 -20.77 -14.53 22.21
C PRO A 329 -20.68 -13.82 20.84
N ALA A 330 -21.27 -12.63 20.70
CA ALA A 330 -21.26 -11.79 19.51
C ALA A 330 -20.35 -10.54 19.64
N ALA A 331 -19.67 -10.35 20.78
CA ALA A 331 -18.80 -9.19 21.00
C ALA A 331 -17.66 -9.11 19.98
N TRP A 332 -17.13 -10.26 19.54
CA TRP A 332 -16.06 -10.32 18.55
C TRP A 332 -16.49 -9.72 17.20
N VAL A 333 -17.74 -9.90 16.77
CA VAL A 333 -18.26 -9.33 15.51
C VAL A 333 -18.19 -7.82 15.57
N ARG A 334 -18.71 -7.22 16.66
CA ARG A 334 -18.68 -5.77 16.87
C ARG A 334 -17.26 -5.22 16.89
N VAL A 335 -16.31 -5.93 17.49
CA VAL A 335 -14.90 -5.52 17.51
C VAL A 335 -14.25 -5.58 16.13
N GLN A 336 -14.50 -6.64 15.34
CA GLN A 336 -13.91 -6.78 14.01
C GLN A 336 -14.50 -5.77 13.01
N VAL A 337 -15.82 -5.57 13.03
CA VAL A 337 -16.49 -4.56 12.20
C VAL A 337 -16.06 -3.16 12.59
N GLY A 338 -16.00 -2.85 13.90
CA GLY A 338 -15.50 -1.56 14.38
C GLY A 338 -14.04 -1.30 14.01
N GLU A 339 -13.19 -2.33 14.03
CA GLU A 339 -11.80 -2.18 13.58
C GLU A 339 -11.72 -1.95 12.06
N ALA A 340 -12.49 -2.68 11.25
CA ALA A 340 -12.57 -2.44 9.81
C ALA A 340 -13.06 -1.02 9.50
N PHE A 341 -14.10 -0.56 10.21
CA PHE A 341 -14.63 0.80 10.07
C PHE A 341 -13.56 1.86 10.37
N CYS A 342 -12.85 1.76 11.50
CA CYS A 342 -11.80 2.72 11.85
C CYS A 342 -10.66 2.76 10.81
N LEU A 343 -10.25 1.60 10.28
CA LEU A 343 -9.22 1.53 9.25
C LEU A 343 -9.69 2.19 7.95
N THR A 344 -10.92 1.89 7.51
CA THR A 344 -11.50 2.48 6.30
C THR A 344 -11.65 3.99 6.43
N VAL A 345 -12.25 4.48 7.51
CA VAL A 345 -12.44 5.92 7.74
C VAL A 345 -11.10 6.64 7.78
N THR A 346 -10.09 6.06 8.42
CA THR A 346 -8.75 6.67 8.48
C THR A 346 -8.11 6.77 7.10
N ALA A 347 -8.17 5.71 6.29
CA ALA A 347 -7.67 5.74 4.93
C ALA A 347 -8.46 6.71 4.04
N ALA A 348 -9.78 6.74 4.20
CA ALA A 348 -10.68 7.63 3.48
C ALA A 348 -10.39 9.11 3.77
N VAL A 349 -10.17 9.47 5.03
CA VAL A 349 -9.81 10.84 5.43
C VAL A 349 -8.47 11.27 4.81
N LEU A 350 -7.47 10.38 4.81
CA LEU A 350 -6.17 10.67 4.17
C LEU A 350 -6.32 10.90 2.66
N VAL A 351 -7.10 10.08 1.98
CA VAL A 351 -7.31 10.21 0.52
C VAL A 351 -8.20 11.41 0.18
N ILE A 352 -9.21 11.74 0.98
CA ILE A 352 -9.99 12.99 0.82
C ILE A 352 -9.07 14.19 0.97
N ALA A 353 -8.27 14.25 2.03
CA ALA A 353 -7.36 15.38 2.28
C ALA A 353 -6.38 15.56 1.11
N LEU A 354 -5.84 14.45 0.60
CA LEU A 354 -4.99 14.45 -0.59
C LEU A 354 -5.75 14.91 -1.85
N SER A 355 -6.96 14.41 -2.07
CA SER A 355 -7.77 14.77 -3.24
C SER A 355 -8.14 16.25 -3.24
N VAL A 356 -8.56 16.78 -2.09
CA VAL A 356 -8.85 18.20 -1.91
C VAL A 356 -7.60 19.04 -2.17
N ALA A 357 -6.43 18.62 -1.67
CA ALA A 357 -5.18 19.32 -1.93
C ALA A 357 -4.84 19.35 -3.44
N VAL A 358 -4.95 18.21 -4.14
CA VAL A 358 -4.69 18.14 -5.59
C VAL A 358 -5.67 19.00 -6.37
N VAL A 359 -6.97 18.89 -6.09
CA VAL A 359 -8.00 19.69 -6.77
C VAL A 359 -7.83 21.18 -6.48
N ALA A 360 -7.50 21.56 -5.24
CA ALA A 360 -7.24 22.95 -4.89
C ALA A 360 -6.05 23.53 -5.66
N VAL A 361 -4.94 22.78 -5.75
CA VAL A 361 -3.76 23.17 -6.55
C VAL A 361 -4.14 23.36 -8.02
N LEU A 362 -4.88 22.43 -8.61
CA LEU A 362 -5.32 22.54 -10.01
C LEU A 362 -6.32 23.69 -10.24
N ASN A 363 -7.22 23.96 -9.29
CA ASN A 363 -8.13 25.10 -9.34
C ASN A 363 -7.38 26.42 -9.37
N GLU A 364 -6.36 26.59 -8.54
CA GLU A 364 -5.54 27.80 -8.50
C GLU A 364 -4.78 28.03 -9.83
N LEU A 365 -4.30 26.95 -10.45
CA LEU A 365 -3.59 27.03 -11.73
C LEU A 365 -4.53 27.31 -12.93
N LEU A 366 -5.71 26.68 -12.95
CA LEU A 366 -6.66 26.81 -14.05
C LEU A 366 -7.52 28.09 -13.94
N TYR A 367 -7.78 28.56 -12.72
CA TYR A 367 -8.62 29.71 -12.43
C TYR A 367 -8.03 30.58 -11.29
N PRO A 368 -6.95 31.34 -11.57
CA PRO A 368 -6.18 32.05 -10.54
C PRO A 368 -6.95 33.16 -9.81
N ASP A 369 -8.01 33.72 -10.41
CA ASP A 369 -8.72 34.88 -9.86
C ASP A 369 -9.99 34.56 -9.07
N SER A 370 -10.46 33.31 -9.06
CA SER A 370 -11.84 33.02 -8.66
C SER A 370 -12.00 32.59 -7.20
N TYR A 371 -10.99 32.02 -6.56
CA TYR A 371 -11.21 31.25 -5.32
C TYR A 371 -10.14 31.47 -4.25
N SER A 372 -10.54 32.01 -3.09
CA SER A 372 -9.66 32.15 -1.92
C SER A 372 -10.33 31.70 -0.62
N GLY A 373 -9.55 31.06 0.24
CA GLY A 373 -9.99 30.63 1.57
C GLY A 373 -11.03 29.49 1.54
N MET A 374 -12.19 29.71 2.17
CA MET A 374 -13.20 28.67 2.37
C MET A 374 -13.91 28.24 1.07
N SER A 375 -13.96 29.11 0.05
CA SER A 375 -14.51 28.75 -1.27
C SER A 375 -13.62 27.72 -1.97
N ALA A 376 -12.30 27.92 -1.96
CA ALA A 376 -11.33 26.97 -2.54
C ALA A 376 -11.44 25.57 -1.90
N LEU A 377 -11.73 25.50 -0.59
CA LEU A 377 -11.96 24.23 0.11
C LEU A 377 -13.27 23.55 -0.34
N ARG A 378 -14.32 24.36 -0.56
CA ARG A 378 -15.63 23.89 -1.02
C ARG A 378 -15.58 23.41 -2.47
N GLU A 379 -14.91 24.13 -3.36
CA GLU A 379 -14.70 23.69 -4.74
C GLU A 379 -13.71 22.53 -4.83
N GLY A 380 -12.69 22.52 -3.96
CA GLY A 380 -11.80 21.37 -3.78
C GLY A 380 -12.59 20.09 -3.47
N LEU A 381 -13.57 20.18 -2.57
CA LEU A 381 -14.49 19.09 -2.26
C LEU A 381 -15.47 18.78 -3.41
N ALA A 382 -15.95 19.79 -4.12
CA ALA A 382 -16.86 19.59 -5.26
C ALA A 382 -16.18 18.89 -6.45
N GLY A 383 -14.88 19.16 -6.66
CA GLY A 383 -14.08 18.55 -7.72
C GLY A 383 -13.57 17.13 -7.41
N VAL A 384 -13.78 16.62 -6.19
CA VAL A 384 -13.43 15.23 -5.85
C VAL A 384 -14.31 14.26 -6.64
N TRP A 385 -13.68 13.21 -7.18
CA TRP A 385 -14.38 12.12 -7.84
C TRP A 385 -15.04 11.19 -6.81
N TRP A 386 -16.23 11.59 -6.35
CA TRP A 386 -16.97 10.92 -5.26
C TRP A 386 -17.42 9.49 -5.58
N GLU A 387 -17.72 9.18 -6.84
CA GLU A 387 -18.16 7.85 -7.27
C GLU A 387 -17.10 6.75 -7.03
N PRO A 388 -15.87 6.84 -7.59
CA PRO A 388 -14.83 5.85 -7.30
C PRO A 388 -14.38 5.94 -5.85
N PHE A 389 -14.43 7.11 -5.21
CA PHE A 389 -14.17 7.23 -3.78
C PHE A 389 -15.11 6.33 -2.95
N GLY A 390 -16.43 6.48 -3.16
CA GLY A 390 -17.43 5.65 -2.48
C GLY A 390 -17.27 4.17 -2.79
N ALA A 391 -17.00 3.83 -4.05
CA ALA A 391 -16.79 2.44 -4.48
C ALA A 391 -15.55 1.80 -3.84
N ILE A 392 -14.40 2.49 -3.84
CA ILE A 392 -13.14 1.97 -3.31
C ILE A 392 -13.22 1.78 -1.80
N PHE A 393 -13.69 2.78 -1.05
CA PHE A 393 -13.74 2.68 0.42
C PHE A 393 -14.90 1.82 0.90
N GLY A 394 -16.01 1.76 0.16
CA GLY A 394 -17.05 0.76 0.34
C GLY A 394 -16.51 -0.66 0.17
N ALA A 395 -15.79 -0.92 -0.92
CA ALA A 395 -15.13 -2.21 -1.18
C ALA A 395 -14.09 -2.54 -0.10
N MET A 396 -13.28 -1.58 0.34
CA MET A 396 -12.34 -1.74 1.46
C MET A 396 -13.07 -2.21 2.72
N PHE A 397 -14.13 -1.52 3.11
CA PHE A 397 -14.89 -1.86 4.31
C PHE A 397 -15.47 -3.27 4.21
N LEU A 398 -16.12 -3.60 3.09
CA LEU A 398 -16.73 -4.91 2.87
C LEU A 398 -15.69 -6.03 2.84
N ALA A 399 -14.57 -5.84 2.14
CA ALA A 399 -13.50 -6.82 2.06
C ALA A 399 -12.84 -7.07 3.42
N LEU A 400 -12.50 -5.99 4.16
CA LEU A 400 -11.93 -6.11 5.50
C LEU A 400 -12.91 -6.78 6.47
N CYS A 401 -14.20 -6.43 6.42
CA CYS A 401 -15.22 -7.09 7.23
C CYS A 401 -15.33 -8.58 6.87
N ALA A 402 -15.51 -8.92 5.59
CA ALA A 402 -15.67 -10.29 5.14
C ALA A 402 -14.48 -11.16 5.55
N VAL A 403 -13.25 -10.73 5.26
CA VAL A 403 -12.05 -11.51 5.59
C VAL A 403 -11.90 -11.67 7.11
N LYS A 404 -12.07 -10.60 7.90
CA LYS A 404 -11.95 -10.67 9.36
C LYS A 404 -13.03 -11.56 9.98
N LEU A 405 -14.27 -11.49 9.48
CA LEU A 405 -15.39 -12.30 9.96
C LEU A 405 -15.23 -13.77 9.59
N ILE A 406 -14.84 -14.08 8.35
CA ILE A 406 -14.57 -15.45 7.89
C ILE A 406 -13.46 -16.07 8.74
N LEU A 407 -12.37 -15.34 8.96
CA LEU A 407 -11.22 -15.83 9.70
C LEU A 407 -11.55 -16.09 11.18
N ALA A 408 -12.26 -15.15 11.81
CA ALA A 408 -12.75 -15.31 13.18
C ALA A 408 -13.77 -16.45 13.32
N GLY A 409 -14.66 -16.60 12.32
CA GLY A 409 -15.64 -17.69 12.25
C GLY A 409 -14.98 -19.06 12.15
N PHE A 410 -13.97 -19.21 11.28
CA PHE A 410 -13.22 -20.46 11.12
C PHE A 410 -12.43 -20.86 12.37
N LEU A 411 -11.88 -19.89 13.09
CA LEU A 411 -11.19 -20.12 14.37
C LEU A 411 -12.15 -20.58 15.47
N ARG A 412 -13.42 -20.16 15.40
CA ARG A 412 -14.47 -20.58 16.33
C ARG A 412 -14.95 -22.01 16.05
N SER A 413 -15.15 -22.38 14.79
CA SER A 413 -15.58 -23.74 14.44
C SER A 413 -14.53 -24.78 14.84
N THR A 414 -13.26 -24.51 14.54
CA THR A 414 -12.12 -25.38 14.90
C THR A 414 -11.91 -25.52 16.40
N THR A 415 -12.20 -24.48 17.20
CA THR A 415 -12.14 -24.59 18.67
C THR A 415 -13.32 -25.36 19.26
N ARG A 416 -14.50 -25.29 18.64
CA ARG A 416 -15.69 -26.04 19.09
C ARG A 416 -15.53 -27.55 18.90
N ILE A 417 -14.97 -27.97 17.76
CA ILE A 417 -14.68 -29.38 17.41
C ILE A 417 -13.67 -30.01 18.37
N ARG A 418 -12.79 -29.22 18.99
CA ARG A 418 -11.75 -29.72 19.91
C ARG A 418 -12.22 -29.85 21.37
N THR A 419 -13.42 -29.34 21.67
CA THR A 419 -14.02 -29.35 23.02
C THR A 419 -15.30 -30.18 23.11
N SER A 420 -15.78 -30.69 21.97
CA SER A 420 -16.75 -31.78 21.85
C SER A 420 -15.99 -33.09 21.69
#